data_AF-I0K3N7-F1
#
_entry.id   AF-I0K3N7-F1
#
_cell.length_a   1.000
_cell.length_b   1.000
_cell.length_c   1.000
_cell.angle_alpha   90.00
_cell.angle_beta   90.00
_cell.angle_gamma   90.00
#
_symmetry.space_group_name_H-M   'P 1'
#
loop_
_entity.id
_entity.type
_entity.pdbx_description
1 polymer ?
#
loop_
_entity_poly.entity_id
_entity_poly.type
_entity_poly.pdbx_seq_one_letter_code
_entity_poly.pdbx_strand_id
1 'polypeptide(L)'
;MRIAVLFWFIALAAQAQGTLRGRVINAADEQPVPFCSVFLANTNKGTTADENGAFALTNVPDGRYELVVSSVGFETWTKRLTGQSDEALLIRIKPTTTQLKEVEVNAFGPEWEKQYDLFRQFFLGTSKNAQECQILNPKAIWFEQDPATGRLTGGARKPLVIENRALGYRIQYVLDRFEAEPNQQAVTYLGYPVFDDIKPKNRREELRWQRARLDTYAGSALHFLRALYARKTNEQGFIIRRVLERATDSSRVNGDWQVRKARFLVKDPLPPTFLVDDRESTETAKALTFDTPIQVVFKGEPEPAEYQDVPVAGQSTIGRTAGVQTSLIRLTKPMVMLEANGNYYEPLGLAFEGYWGWEKMGDLLPLTYQP
;
A
#
# COMPACT_ATOMS: atom_id res chain seq x y z
N MET A 1 -20.25 47.09 -39.66
CA MET A 1 -19.60 45.85 -39.18
C MET A 1 -20.13 45.54 -37.79
N ARG A 2 -20.93 44.47 -37.65
CA ARG A 2 -21.43 44.00 -36.35
C ARG A 2 -20.39 43.05 -35.77
N ILE A 3 -19.83 43.40 -34.60
CA ILE A 3 -18.92 42.54 -33.83
C ILE A 3 -19.80 41.60 -32.99
N ALA A 4 -19.75 40.30 -33.28
CA ALA A 4 -20.35 39.27 -32.44
C ALA A 4 -19.27 38.77 -31.47
N VAL A 5 -19.45 39.04 -30.17
CA VAL A 5 -18.64 38.49 -29.09
C VAL A 5 -19.24 37.14 -28.70
N LEU A 6 -18.53 36.05 -29.01
CA LEU A 6 -18.91 34.69 -28.64
C LEU A 6 -18.39 34.40 -27.22
N PHE A 7 -19.29 34.43 -26.23
CA PHE A 7 -19.01 34.07 -24.85
C PHE A 7 -18.93 32.53 -24.75
N TRP A 8 -17.71 32.00 -24.64
CA TRP A 8 -17.46 30.57 -24.40
C TRP A 8 -17.78 30.28 -22.93
N PHE A 9 -18.97 29.74 -22.65
CA PHE A 9 -19.28 29.15 -21.36
C PHE A 9 -18.41 27.90 -21.19
N ILE A 10 -17.30 28.05 -20.47
CA ILE A 10 -16.59 26.90 -19.88
C ILE A 10 -17.48 26.41 -18.75
N ALA A 11 -18.25 25.36 -19.01
CA ALA A 11 -18.95 24.65 -17.96
C ALA A 11 -17.89 24.05 -17.02
N LEU A 12 -17.63 24.73 -15.91
CA LEU A 12 -17.01 24.13 -14.74
C LEU A 12 -17.99 23.06 -14.27
N ALA A 13 -17.77 21.82 -14.69
CA ALA A 13 -18.39 20.67 -14.04
C ALA A 13 -17.91 20.68 -12.59
N ALA A 14 -18.74 21.22 -11.69
CA ALA A 14 -18.58 21.01 -10.27
C ALA A 14 -18.71 19.50 -10.05
N GLN A 15 -17.58 18.82 -9.91
CA GLN A 15 -17.55 17.42 -9.50
C GLN A 15 -18.13 17.40 -8.08
N ALA A 16 -19.38 16.97 -7.95
CA ALA A 16 -20.00 16.74 -6.65
C ALA A 16 -19.29 15.54 -6.02
N GLN A 17 -18.23 15.81 -5.26
CA GLN A 17 -17.55 14.76 -4.51
C GLN A 17 -18.51 14.26 -3.41
N GLY A 18 -18.72 12.94 -3.36
CA GLY A 18 -19.67 12.30 -2.45
C GLY A 18 -19.34 12.57 -0.98
N THR A 19 -20.34 12.45 -0.12
CA THR A 19 -20.14 12.51 1.34
C THR A 19 -20.63 11.22 1.97
N LEU A 20 -19.71 10.45 2.56
CA LEU A 20 -20.06 9.27 3.34
C LEU A 20 -20.41 9.68 4.76
N ARG A 21 -21.62 9.36 5.21
CA ARG A 21 -22.08 9.64 6.57
C ARG A 21 -22.44 8.35 7.27
N GLY A 22 -22.37 8.36 8.59
CA GLY A 22 -22.80 7.20 9.34
C GLY A 22 -22.63 7.36 10.83
N ARG A 23 -22.85 6.25 11.53
CA ARG A 23 -22.66 6.11 12.97
C ARG A 23 -21.96 4.80 13.27
N VAL A 24 -21.00 4.84 14.19
CA VAL A 24 -20.28 3.68 14.69
C VAL A 24 -20.79 3.33 16.07
N ILE A 25 -21.19 2.08 16.25
CA ILE A 25 -21.67 1.52 17.52
C ILE A 25 -20.93 0.23 17.87
N ASN A 26 -20.86 -0.06 19.16
CA ASN A 26 -20.36 -1.30 19.69
C ASN A 26 -21.37 -2.42 19.39
N ALA A 27 -20.91 -3.49 18.75
CA ALA A 27 -21.75 -4.63 18.38
C ALA A 27 -22.27 -5.41 19.60
N ALA A 28 -21.67 -5.25 20.79
CA ALA A 28 -22.02 -6.00 21.99
C ALA A 28 -23.16 -5.38 22.80
N ASP A 29 -23.24 -4.05 22.89
CA ASP A 29 -24.18 -3.31 23.74
C ASP A 29 -24.94 -2.19 23.01
N GLU A 30 -24.71 -2.04 21.70
CA GLU A 30 -25.25 -1.01 20.81
C GLU A 30 -24.93 0.44 21.23
N GLN A 31 -24.00 0.66 22.17
CA GLN A 31 -23.58 1.98 22.57
C GLN A 31 -22.69 2.64 21.50
N PRO A 32 -22.69 3.98 21.39
CA PRO A 32 -21.78 4.70 20.51
C PRO A 32 -20.32 4.37 20.75
N VAL A 33 -19.53 4.30 19.67
CA VAL A 33 -18.07 4.30 19.78
C VAL A 33 -17.55 5.70 19.46
N PRO A 34 -17.36 6.56 20.47
CA PRO A 34 -16.93 7.93 20.24
C PRO A 34 -15.48 7.98 19.78
N PHE A 35 -15.13 9.04 19.03
CA PHE A 35 -13.76 9.37 18.63
C PHE A 35 -13.01 8.28 17.86
N CYS A 36 -13.71 7.29 17.29
CA CYS A 36 -13.09 6.32 16.40
C CYS A 36 -12.64 6.96 15.09
N SER A 37 -11.56 6.45 14.51
CA SER A 37 -11.06 6.88 13.21
C SER A 37 -11.84 6.19 12.10
N VAL A 38 -12.31 6.95 11.13
CA VAL A 38 -13.07 6.47 9.96
C VAL A 38 -12.41 7.01 8.70
N PHE A 39 -11.86 6.14 7.84
CA PHE A 39 -11.07 6.58 6.69
C PHE A 39 -11.09 5.62 5.49
N LEU A 40 -10.70 6.12 4.32
CA LEU A 40 -10.52 5.32 3.11
C LEU A 40 -9.04 4.94 2.98
N ALA A 41 -8.74 3.65 3.07
CA ALA A 41 -7.37 3.15 3.04
C ALA A 41 -6.62 3.57 1.76
N ASN A 42 -5.32 3.83 1.91
CA ASN A 42 -4.41 4.31 0.87
C ASN A 42 -4.77 5.68 0.28
N THR A 43 -5.60 6.48 0.95
CA THR A 43 -5.94 7.85 0.49
C THR A 43 -5.58 8.88 1.56
N ASN A 44 -5.80 10.15 1.23
CA ASN A 44 -5.79 11.25 2.20
C ASN A 44 -7.19 11.61 2.74
N LYS A 45 -8.09 10.63 2.85
CA LYS A 45 -9.49 10.84 3.23
C LYS A 45 -9.79 10.09 4.51
N GLY A 46 -9.84 10.81 5.62
CA GLY A 46 -10.25 10.30 6.92
C GLY A 46 -10.96 11.37 7.75
N THR A 47 -11.69 10.91 8.76
CA THR A 47 -12.32 11.74 9.79
C THR A 47 -12.30 11.01 11.12
N THR A 48 -12.57 11.74 12.19
CA THR A 48 -12.83 11.18 13.52
C THR A 48 -14.33 11.28 13.78
N ALA A 49 -14.93 10.22 14.37
CA ALA A 49 -16.32 10.26 14.81
C ALA A 49 -16.49 11.18 16.03
N ASP A 50 -17.68 11.74 16.20
CA ASP A 50 -18.02 12.57 17.35
C ASP A 50 -18.33 11.73 18.62
N GLU A 51 -18.76 12.40 19.69
CA GLU A 51 -19.15 11.80 20.96
C GLU A 51 -20.34 10.84 20.86
N ASN A 52 -21.17 10.96 19.82
CA ASN A 52 -22.30 10.10 19.54
C ASN A 52 -21.93 8.97 18.55
N GLY A 53 -20.65 8.84 18.19
CA GLY A 53 -20.13 7.91 17.20
C GLY A 53 -20.52 8.29 15.77
N ALA A 54 -21.08 9.48 15.53
CA ALA A 54 -21.46 9.93 14.20
C ALA A 54 -20.23 10.46 13.45
N PHE A 55 -20.17 10.23 12.13
CA PHE A 55 -19.09 10.70 11.29
C PHE A 55 -19.61 11.22 9.95
N ALA A 56 -18.87 12.15 9.36
CA ALA A 56 -19.08 12.62 8.00
C ALA A 56 -17.73 12.77 7.30
N LEU A 57 -17.50 11.94 6.27
CA LEU A 57 -16.33 12.02 5.42
C LEU A 57 -16.74 12.71 4.11
N THR A 58 -16.30 13.95 3.94
CA THR A 58 -16.61 14.76 2.75
C THR A 58 -15.54 14.57 1.68
N ASN A 59 -15.85 15.04 0.47
CA ASN A 59 -14.89 15.08 -0.64
C ASN A 59 -14.35 13.69 -0.98
N VAL A 60 -15.22 12.68 -0.94
CA VAL A 60 -14.86 11.30 -1.24
C VAL A 60 -14.56 11.18 -2.73
N PRO A 61 -13.36 10.74 -3.12
CA PRO A 61 -13.02 10.54 -4.51
C PRO A 61 -13.83 9.42 -5.15
N ASP A 62 -14.01 9.50 -6.46
CA ASP A 62 -14.58 8.42 -7.24
C ASP A 62 -13.66 7.20 -7.28
N GLY A 63 -14.26 6.03 -7.50
CA GLY A 63 -13.61 4.73 -7.39
C GLY A 63 -14.16 3.96 -6.20
N ARG A 64 -13.65 2.76 -5.96
CA ARG A 64 -13.99 2.03 -4.74
C ARG A 64 -12.77 2.01 -3.81
N TYR A 65 -13.04 1.86 -2.53
CA TYR A 65 -12.05 1.94 -1.46
C TYR A 65 -12.40 0.95 -0.36
N GLU A 66 -11.43 0.64 0.50
CA GLU A 66 -11.70 0.02 1.78
C GLU A 66 -11.95 1.12 2.80
N LEU A 67 -13.20 1.23 3.26
CA LEU A 67 -13.55 2.02 4.42
C LEU A 67 -13.11 1.27 5.66
N VAL A 68 -12.29 1.92 6.47
CA VAL A 68 -11.71 1.37 7.69
C VAL A 68 -12.23 2.15 8.87
N VAL A 69 -12.71 1.42 9.88
CA VAL A 69 -13.03 1.97 11.19
C VAL A 69 -12.11 1.34 12.21
N SER A 70 -11.40 2.18 12.96
CA SER A 70 -10.44 1.75 13.99
C SER A 70 -10.66 2.54 15.28
N SER A 71 -10.70 1.82 16.39
CA SER A 71 -10.81 2.40 17.73
C SER A 71 -10.04 1.54 18.74
N VAL A 72 -9.51 2.16 19.78
CA VAL A 72 -8.81 1.44 20.85
C VAL A 72 -9.79 0.51 21.56
N GLY A 73 -9.42 -0.76 21.73
CA GLY A 73 -10.25 -1.78 22.37
C GLY A 73 -11.30 -2.42 21.46
N PHE A 74 -11.28 -2.11 20.16
CA PHE A 74 -12.17 -2.71 19.16
C PHE A 74 -11.37 -3.36 18.03
N GLU A 75 -11.95 -4.41 17.45
CA GLU A 75 -11.44 -5.01 16.21
C GLU A 75 -11.54 -4.00 15.05
N THR A 76 -10.51 -3.95 14.20
CA THR A 76 -10.55 -3.14 12.98
C THR A 76 -11.67 -3.64 12.08
N TRP A 77 -12.60 -2.76 11.74
CA TRP A 77 -13.67 -3.07 10.80
C TRP A 77 -13.34 -2.52 9.43
N THR A 78 -13.54 -3.33 8.39
CA THR A 78 -13.33 -2.92 7.01
C THR A 78 -14.52 -3.26 6.14
N LYS A 79 -14.84 -2.39 5.19
CA LYS A 79 -15.84 -2.64 4.15
C LYS A 79 -15.42 -2.00 2.85
N ARG A 80 -15.52 -2.77 1.76
CA ARG A 80 -15.38 -2.23 0.40
C ARG A 80 -16.60 -1.39 0.06
N LEU A 81 -16.40 -0.16 -0.38
CA LEU A 81 -17.45 0.74 -0.84
C LEU A 81 -17.02 1.49 -2.09
N THR A 82 -17.99 1.87 -2.91
CA THR A 82 -17.81 2.82 -4.02
C THR A 82 -18.01 4.22 -3.46
N GLY A 83 -17.15 5.17 -3.83
CA GLY A 83 -17.02 6.50 -3.22
C GLY A 83 -18.26 7.41 -3.27
N GLN A 84 -19.30 7.01 -3.98
CA GLN A 84 -20.57 7.71 -4.05
C GLN A 84 -21.64 6.90 -3.32
N SER A 85 -21.97 7.30 -2.09
CA SER A 85 -23.19 6.89 -1.41
C SER A 85 -23.60 7.97 -0.41
N ASP A 86 -24.80 8.51 -0.58
CA ASP A 86 -25.44 9.41 0.40
C ASP A 86 -26.18 8.64 1.50
N GLU A 87 -26.19 7.30 1.44
CA GLU A 87 -26.85 6.48 2.45
C GLU A 87 -26.06 6.49 3.76
N ALA A 88 -26.75 6.78 4.85
CA ALA A 88 -26.16 6.78 6.18
C ALA A 88 -25.80 5.35 6.61
N LEU A 89 -24.51 5.09 6.82
CA LEU A 89 -24.01 3.79 7.24
C LEU A 89 -24.18 3.59 8.75
N LEU A 90 -24.78 2.47 9.16
CA LEU A 90 -24.69 2.00 10.54
C LEU A 90 -23.60 0.93 10.64
N ILE A 91 -22.48 1.27 11.27
CA ILE A 91 -21.31 0.41 11.41
C ILE A 91 -21.28 -0.19 12.81
N ARG A 92 -21.26 -1.52 12.89
CA ARG A 92 -21.14 -2.27 14.15
C ARG A 92 -19.74 -2.85 14.24
N ILE A 93 -18.96 -2.41 15.22
CA ILE A 93 -17.61 -2.93 15.47
C ILE A 93 -17.57 -3.76 16.75
N LYS A 94 -16.77 -4.82 16.76
CA LYS A 94 -16.70 -5.75 17.90
C LYS A 94 -15.62 -5.31 18.89
N PRO A 95 -15.85 -5.42 20.21
CA PRO A 95 -14.79 -5.28 21.19
C PRO A 95 -13.71 -6.35 20.94
N THR A 96 -12.45 -5.99 21.11
CA THR A 96 -11.35 -6.95 20.99
C THR A 96 -11.44 -7.99 22.11
N THR A 97 -11.53 -9.27 21.74
CA THR A 97 -11.57 -10.39 22.71
C THR A 97 -10.19 -10.69 23.31
N THR A 98 -9.13 -10.38 22.56
CA THR A 98 -7.75 -10.45 23.03
C THR A 98 -7.41 -9.16 23.79
N GLN A 99 -7.44 -9.22 25.13
CA GLN A 99 -6.71 -8.21 25.90
C GLN A 99 -5.22 -8.42 25.64
N LEU A 100 -4.66 -7.62 24.72
CA LEU A 100 -3.21 -7.52 24.59
C LEU A 100 -2.68 -7.02 25.94
N LYS A 101 -2.12 -7.93 26.76
CA LYS A 101 -1.59 -7.63 28.11
C LYS A 101 -0.84 -6.32 28.08
N GLU A 102 -1.20 -5.35 28.91
CA GLU A 102 -0.48 -4.07 28.97
C GLU A 102 1.03 -4.34 29.02
N VAL A 103 1.78 -3.79 28.05
CA VAL A 103 3.23 -3.94 28.04
C VAL A 103 3.74 -3.09 29.19
N GLU A 104 4.13 -3.72 30.29
CA GLU A 104 4.77 -3.03 31.40
C GLU A 104 5.98 -2.24 30.89
N VAL A 105 6.32 -1.13 31.53
CA VAL A 105 7.45 -0.27 31.14
C VAL A 105 8.77 -1.06 30.99
N ASN A 106 8.89 -2.19 31.69
CA ASN A 106 10.04 -3.10 31.64
C ASN A 106 10.17 -3.94 30.35
N ALA A 107 9.14 -4.00 29.51
CA ALA A 107 9.15 -4.82 28.29
C ALA A 107 9.69 -4.09 27.04
N PHE A 108 10.14 -2.83 27.18
CA PHE A 108 10.88 -2.08 26.15
C PHE A 108 12.40 -2.14 26.38
N GLY A 109 12.92 -3.34 26.62
CA GLY A 109 14.37 -3.58 26.80
C GLY A 109 15.12 -3.78 25.48
N PRO A 110 16.42 -4.15 25.55
CA PRO A 110 17.28 -4.32 24.36
C PRO A 110 16.75 -5.30 23.31
N GLU A 111 15.99 -6.32 23.72
CA GLU A 111 15.39 -7.28 22.79
C GLU A 111 14.25 -6.65 21.98
N TRP A 112 13.40 -5.84 22.63
CA TRP A 112 12.37 -5.08 21.93
C TRP A 112 13.00 -4.08 20.95
N GLU A 113 14.10 -3.43 21.32
CA GLU A 113 14.80 -2.49 20.43
C GLU A 113 15.31 -3.17 19.16
N LYS A 114 15.89 -4.38 19.27
CA LYS A 114 16.30 -5.17 18.10
C LYS A 114 15.13 -5.55 17.20
N GLN A 115 14.02 -5.98 17.79
CA GLN A 115 12.81 -6.35 17.07
C GLN A 115 12.17 -5.12 16.40
N TYR A 116 12.22 -3.97 17.07
CA TYR A 116 11.76 -2.70 16.53
C TYR A 116 12.64 -2.22 15.38
N ASP A 117 13.96 -2.33 15.47
CA ASP A 117 14.88 -1.97 14.38
C ASP A 117 14.65 -2.86 13.15
N LEU A 118 14.44 -4.16 13.38
CA LEU A 118 14.06 -5.10 12.33
C LEU A 118 12.74 -4.67 11.67
N PHE A 119 11.70 -4.46 12.49
CA PHE A 119 10.41 -3.97 12.01
C PHE A 119 10.58 -2.69 11.20
N ARG A 120 11.32 -1.70 11.71
CA ARG A 120 11.54 -0.41 11.06
C ARG A 120 12.18 -0.57 9.68
N GLN A 121 13.21 -1.42 9.57
CA GLN A 121 13.90 -1.67 8.31
C GLN A 121 12.97 -2.29 7.26
N PHE A 122 12.20 -3.32 7.62
CA PHE A 122 11.31 -4.01 6.68
C PHE A 122 10.01 -3.27 6.39
N PHE A 123 9.53 -2.47 7.36
CA PHE A 123 8.29 -1.72 7.25
C PHE A 123 8.49 -0.36 6.58
N LEU A 124 9.47 0.44 7.01
CA LEU A 124 9.74 1.76 6.41
C LEU A 124 10.58 1.64 5.13
N GLY A 125 11.47 0.65 5.03
CA GLY A 125 12.41 0.49 3.93
C GLY A 125 13.76 1.16 4.20
N THR A 126 14.62 1.18 3.17
CA THR A 126 15.99 1.73 3.26
C THR A 126 16.28 2.86 2.26
N SER A 127 15.28 3.29 1.47
CA SER A 127 15.39 4.42 0.53
C SER A 127 15.70 5.75 1.23
N LYS A 128 16.07 6.78 0.45
CA LYS A 128 16.24 8.14 0.99
C LYS A 128 14.97 8.66 1.67
N ASN A 129 13.81 8.35 1.09
CA ASN A 129 12.53 8.74 1.68
C ASN A 129 12.31 8.04 3.03
N ALA A 130 12.62 6.73 3.10
CA ALA A 130 12.52 5.96 4.33
C ALA A 130 13.46 6.46 5.44
N GLN A 131 14.64 6.98 5.09
CA GLN A 131 15.57 7.58 6.04
C GLN A 131 15.04 8.86 6.69
N GLU A 132 14.14 9.58 6.00
CA GLU A 132 13.42 10.75 6.54
C GLU A 132 12.06 10.39 7.17
N CYS A 133 11.79 9.10 7.40
CA CYS A 133 10.60 8.64 8.10
C CYS A 133 10.85 8.40 9.60
N GLN A 134 9.90 8.84 10.43
CA GLN A 134 9.91 8.59 11.87
C GLN A 134 8.57 8.06 12.35
N ILE A 135 8.57 6.93 13.07
CA ILE A 135 7.40 6.46 13.83
C ILE A 135 7.35 7.23 15.15
N LEU A 136 6.30 8.02 15.36
CA LEU A 136 6.16 8.93 16.50
C LEU A 136 5.68 8.23 17.77
N ASN A 137 5.04 7.06 17.64
CA ASN A 137 4.48 6.29 18.75
C ASN A 137 4.96 4.83 18.76
N PRO A 138 6.27 4.55 18.72
CA PRO A 138 6.80 3.20 18.48
C PRO A 138 6.40 2.20 19.58
N LYS A 139 6.19 2.68 20.82
CA LYS A 139 5.70 1.87 21.95
C LYS A 139 4.25 1.39 21.81
N ALA A 140 3.53 1.81 20.75
CA ALA A 140 2.25 1.21 20.40
C ALA A 140 2.40 -0.20 19.81
N ILE A 141 3.60 -0.53 19.32
CA ILE A 141 3.94 -1.81 18.72
C ILE A 141 4.25 -2.82 19.82
N TRP A 142 3.64 -4.00 19.70
CA TRP A 142 3.99 -5.17 20.48
C TRP A 142 4.61 -6.22 19.58
N PHE A 143 5.49 -7.01 20.16
CA PHE A 143 6.11 -8.15 19.51
C PHE A 143 5.97 -9.38 20.39
N GLU A 144 5.81 -10.54 19.77
CA GLU A 144 5.82 -11.84 20.42
C GLU A 144 6.63 -12.81 19.56
N GLN A 145 7.65 -13.41 20.16
CA GLN A 145 8.44 -14.45 19.51
C GLN A 145 7.99 -15.81 20.00
N ASP A 146 7.66 -16.69 19.06
CA ASP A 146 7.37 -18.09 19.33
C ASP A 146 8.65 -18.78 19.82
N PRO A 147 8.71 -19.30 21.06
CA PRO A 147 9.91 -19.93 21.60
C PRO A 147 10.35 -21.22 20.87
N ALA A 148 9.40 -21.91 20.22
CA ALA A 148 9.67 -23.18 19.54
C ALA A 148 10.17 -22.95 18.11
N THR A 149 9.58 -21.99 17.40
CA THR A 149 9.91 -21.74 15.98
C THR A 149 10.85 -20.57 15.79
N GLY A 150 10.99 -19.68 16.78
CA GLY A 150 11.70 -18.41 16.68
C GLY A 150 10.97 -17.35 15.84
N ARG A 151 9.76 -17.65 15.33
CA ARG A 151 8.98 -16.75 14.49
C ARG A 151 8.56 -15.52 15.31
N LEU A 152 8.83 -14.34 14.77
CA LEU A 152 8.44 -13.07 15.37
C LEU A 152 7.09 -12.65 14.80
N THR A 153 6.15 -12.35 15.68
CA THR A 153 4.85 -11.76 15.33
C THR A 153 4.74 -10.40 16.00
N GLY A 154 3.91 -9.52 15.46
CA GLY A 154 3.67 -8.22 16.05
C GLY A 154 2.42 -7.55 15.50
N GLY A 155 2.07 -6.45 16.13
CA GLY A 155 0.94 -5.61 15.76
C GLY A 155 0.99 -4.29 16.52
N ALA A 156 -0.04 -3.46 16.36
CA ALA A 156 -0.13 -2.20 17.08
C ALA A 156 -1.45 -2.08 17.85
N ARG A 157 -1.38 -1.59 19.10
CA ARG A 157 -2.56 -1.40 19.98
C ARG A 157 -3.40 -0.18 19.60
N LYS A 158 -2.78 0.75 18.88
CA LYS A 158 -3.37 1.95 18.31
C LYS A 158 -2.69 2.21 16.97
N PRO A 159 -3.33 2.94 16.04
CA PRO A 159 -2.71 3.28 14.77
C PRO A 159 -1.32 3.89 14.96
N LEU A 160 -0.35 3.42 14.17
CA LEU A 160 0.99 4.00 14.14
C LEU A 160 0.92 5.37 13.47
N VAL A 161 1.67 6.33 13.98
CA VAL A 161 1.79 7.65 13.37
C VAL A 161 3.20 7.77 12.82
N ILE A 162 3.31 7.78 11.50
CA ILE A 162 4.58 7.91 10.78
C ILE A 162 4.65 9.31 10.20
N GLU A 163 5.74 10.02 10.45
CA GLU A 163 6.03 11.30 9.81
C GLU A 163 7.07 11.08 8.71
N ASN A 164 6.69 11.31 7.46
CA ASN A 164 7.57 11.22 6.30
C ASN A 164 7.93 12.64 5.84
N ARG A 165 9.11 13.12 6.25
CA ARG A 165 9.59 14.48 5.94
C ARG A 165 10.19 14.62 4.54
N ALA A 166 10.50 13.50 3.86
CA ALA A 166 10.89 13.53 2.46
C ALA A 166 9.70 13.83 1.55
N LEU A 167 8.55 13.21 1.83
CA LEU A 167 7.34 13.35 1.02
C LEU A 167 6.32 14.35 1.60
N GLY A 168 6.53 14.86 2.81
CA GLY A 168 5.61 15.83 3.43
C GLY A 168 4.27 15.22 3.84
N TYR A 169 4.25 13.95 4.22
CA TYR A 169 3.06 13.25 4.68
C TYR A 169 3.18 12.84 6.14
N ARG A 170 2.07 12.91 6.86
CA ARG A 170 1.85 12.15 8.08
C ARG A 170 0.95 10.97 7.74
N ILE A 171 1.38 9.77 8.07
CA ILE A 171 0.66 8.54 7.75
C ILE A 171 0.18 7.94 9.06
N GLN A 172 -1.13 7.78 9.20
CA GLN A 172 -1.70 6.92 10.23
C GLN A 172 -1.83 5.52 9.64
N TYR A 173 -1.29 4.52 10.33
CA TYR A 173 -1.25 3.15 9.84
C TYR A 173 -1.88 2.21 10.86
N VAL A 174 -3.02 1.61 10.50
CA VAL A 174 -3.63 0.53 11.29
C VAL A 174 -2.86 -0.76 10.97
N LEU A 175 -1.93 -1.15 11.83
CA LEU A 175 -1.15 -2.39 11.69
C LEU A 175 -1.97 -3.56 12.23
N ASP A 176 -2.55 -4.34 11.32
CA ASP A 176 -3.29 -5.55 11.65
C ASP A 176 -2.34 -6.69 12.04
N ARG A 177 -1.25 -6.85 11.29
CA ARG A 177 -0.32 -7.95 11.48
C ARG A 177 1.08 -7.63 10.99
N PHE A 178 2.07 -8.11 11.72
CA PHE A 178 3.46 -8.24 11.31
C PHE A 178 3.93 -9.65 11.63
N GLU A 179 4.62 -10.30 10.70
CA GLU A 179 5.21 -11.63 10.85
C GLU A 179 6.59 -11.65 10.20
N ALA A 180 7.59 -12.18 10.89
CA ALA A 180 8.94 -12.38 10.38
C ALA A 180 9.45 -13.79 10.75
N GLU A 181 9.98 -14.49 9.76
CA GLU A 181 10.67 -15.76 9.97
C GLU A 181 12.00 -15.55 10.74
N PRO A 182 12.51 -16.57 11.48
CA PRO A 182 13.71 -16.42 12.32
C PRO A 182 14.96 -15.98 11.53
N ASN A 183 15.05 -16.43 10.28
CA ASN A 183 16.14 -16.10 9.35
C ASN A 183 15.85 -14.84 8.52
N GLN A 184 14.70 -14.19 8.75
CA GLN A 184 14.22 -13.00 8.05
C GLN A 184 14.07 -13.18 6.53
N GLN A 185 14.00 -14.43 6.05
CA GLN A 185 13.79 -14.71 4.63
C GLN A 185 12.40 -14.31 4.16
N ALA A 186 11.42 -14.36 5.06
CA ALA A 186 10.07 -13.85 4.82
C ALA A 186 9.68 -12.88 5.94
N VAL A 187 9.35 -11.65 5.55
CA VAL A 187 8.73 -10.64 6.41
C VAL A 187 7.47 -10.15 5.74
N THR A 188 6.33 -10.28 6.43
CA THR A 188 5.01 -9.88 5.95
C THR A 188 4.38 -8.92 6.93
N TYR A 189 3.72 -7.89 6.41
CA TYR A 189 2.86 -7.03 7.22
C TYR A 189 1.56 -6.73 6.46
N LEU A 190 0.48 -6.58 7.21
CA LEU A 190 -0.84 -6.21 6.71
C LEU A 190 -1.37 -5.03 7.52
N GLY A 191 -1.97 -4.07 6.83
CA GLY A 191 -2.57 -2.93 7.47
C GLY A 191 -3.10 -1.91 6.50
N TYR A 192 -3.61 -0.82 7.05
CA TYR A 192 -4.35 0.19 6.32
C TYR A 192 -3.78 1.58 6.59
N PRO A 193 -3.08 2.20 5.62
CA PRO A 193 -2.63 3.57 5.75
C PRO A 193 -3.74 4.58 5.43
N VAL A 194 -3.71 5.73 6.09
CA VAL A 194 -4.35 6.98 5.66
C VAL A 194 -3.35 8.12 5.80
N PHE A 195 -3.35 9.03 4.84
CA PHE A 195 -2.37 10.09 4.70
C PHE A 195 -2.97 11.44 5.09
N ASP A 196 -2.19 12.27 5.77
CA ASP A 196 -2.46 13.68 6.01
C ASP A 196 -1.30 14.49 5.42
N ASP A 197 -1.59 15.57 4.71
CA ASP A 197 -0.55 16.49 4.25
C ASP A 197 0.02 17.26 5.45
N ILE A 198 1.35 17.30 5.54
CA ILE A 198 2.03 18.18 6.49
C ILE A 198 2.00 19.59 5.91
N LYS A 199 1.70 20.59 6.74
CA LYS A 199 1.83 21.99 6.34
C LYS A 199 3.32 22.35 6.12
N PRO A 200 3.74 22.80 4.93
CA PRO A 200 5.12 23.18 4.68
C PRO A 200 5.47 24.44 5.48
N LYS A 201 6.70 24.52 5.97
CA LYS A 201 7.25 25.68 6.68
C LYS A 201 7.45 26.87 5.76
N ASN A 202 7.78 26.61 4.49
CA ASN A 202 8.02 27.62 3.47
C ASN A 202 7.88 27.02 2.05
N ARG A 203 7.88 27.89 1.04
CA ARG A 203 7.75 27.50 -0.37
C ARG A 203 8.86 26.56 -0.85
N ARG A 204 10.07 26.65 -0.30
CA ARG A 204 11.19 25.77 -0.67
C ARG A 204 10.93 24.33 -0.23
N GLU A 205 10.41 24.13 0.97
CA GLU A 205 10.03 22.81 1.49
C GLU A 205 8.87 22.22 0.69
N GLU A 206 7.85 23.03 0.36
CA GLU A 206 6.74 22.61 -0.49
C GLU A 206 7.22 22.13 -1.88
N LEU A 207 8.07 22.90 -2.55
CA LEU A 207 8.64 22.53 -3.85
C LEU A 207 9.53 21.28 -3.76
N ARG A 208 10.28 21.11 -2.66
CA ARG A 208 11.07 19.89 -2.41
C ARG A 208 10.14 18.68 -2.33
N TRP A 209 9.04 18.77 -1.58
CA TRP A 209 8.08 17.67 -1.47
C TRP A 209 7.38 17.37 -2.78
N GLN A 210 6.96 18.38 -3.55
CA GLN A 210 6.38 18.17 -4.88
C GLN A 210 7.34 17.42 -5.80
N ARG A 211 8.62 17.82 -5.80
CA ARG A 211 9.63 17.12 -6.60
C ARG A 211 9.86 15.68 -6.11
N ALA A 212 10.01 15.49 -4.80
CA ALA A 212 10.21 14.16 -4.22
C ALA A 212 9.04 13.22 -4.49
N ARG A 213 7.79 13.71 -4.43
CA ARG A 213 6.59 12.93 -4.77
C ARG A 213 6.55 12.57 -6.25
N LEU A 214 6.95 13.47 -7.15
CA LEU A 214 7.04 13.19 -8.59
C LEU A 214 8.11 12.12 -8.87
N ASP A 215 9.29 12.27 -8.28
CA ASP A 215 10.39 11.32 -8.43
C ASP A 215 10.00 9.95 -7.84
N THR A 216 9.31 9.92 -6.68
CA THR A 216 8.79 8.68 -6.07
C THR A 216 7.66 8.04 -6.89
N TYR A 217 6.89 8.83 -7.64
CA TYR A 217 5.84 8.30 -8.51
C TYR A 217 6.43 7.65 -9.76
N ALA A 218 7.44 8.28 -10.37
CA ALA A 218 8.12 7.73 -11.54
C ALA A 218 8.63 6.31 -11.23
N GLY A 219 8.48 5.38 -12.17
CA GLY A 219 8.87 3.98 -11.97
C GLY A 219 8.10 3.14 -10.95
N SER A 220 7.36 3.75 -10.01
CA SER A 220 6.65 3.02 -8.93
C SER A 220 5.59 2.04 -9.43
N ALA A 221 5.20 1.09 -8.56
CA ALA A 221 4.09 0.18 -8.84
C ALA A 221 2.78 0.94 -9.10
N LEU A 222 2.53 2.04 -8.40
CA LEU A 222 1.35 2.89 -8.62
C LEU A 222 1.33 3.48 -10.04
N HIS A 223 2.46 4.00 -10.50
CA HIS A 223 2.59 4.52 -11.86
C HIS A 223 2.40 3.42 -12.90
N PHE A 224 3.04 2.26 -12.72
CA PHE A 224 2.85 1.13 -13.63
C PHE A 224 1.40 0.68 -13.71
N LEU A 225 0.71 0.52 -12.58
CA LEU A 225 -0.67 0.08 -12.54
C LEU A 225 -1.61 1.08 -13.24
N ARG A 226 -1.40 2.39 -13.04
CA ARG A 226 -2.13 3.43 -13.79
C ARG A 226 -1.83 3.40 -15.28
N ALA A 227 -0.56 3.23 -15.66
CA ALA A 227 -0.15 3.09 -17.05
C ALA A 227 -0.77 1.84 -17.70
N LEU A 228 -0.85 0.74 -16.95
CA LEU A 228 -1.45 -0.51 -17.39
C LEU A 228 -2.95 -0.38 -17.61
N TYR A 229 -3.67 0.24 -16.66
CA TYR A 229 -5.09 0.56 -16.82
C TYR A 229 -5.33 1.40 -18.07
N ALA A 230 -4.50 2.42 -18.29
CA ALA A 230 -4.58 3.30 -19.46
C ALA A 230 -4.06 2.67 -20.76
N ARG A 231 -3.48 1.46 -20.72
CA ARG A 231 -2.81 0.78 -21.85
C ARG A 231 -1.61 1.56 -22.44
N LYS A 232 -0.94 2.32 -21.60
CA LYS A 232 0.17 3.22 -21.95
C LYS A 232 1.51 2.82 -21.32
N THR A 233 1.67 1.57 -20.89
CA THR A 233 2.92 1.11 -20.26
C THR A 233 4.15 1.43 -21.11
N ASN A 234 4.13 1.07 -22.41
CA ASN A 234 5.25 1.33 -23.31
C ASN A 234 5.52 2.83 -23.51
N GLU A 235 4.46 3.63 -23.70
CA GLU A 235 4.55 5.10 -23.85
C GLU A 235 5.14 5.77 -22.60
N GLN A 236 4.83 5.21 -21.42
CA GLN A 236 5.32 5.68 -20.13
C GLN A 236 6.64 5.01 -19.69
N GLY A 237 7.35 4.36 -20.62
CA GLY A 237 8.71 3.89 -20.39
C GLY A 237 8.83 2.52 -19.70
N PHE A 238 7.72 1.77 -19.58
CA PHE A 238 7.72 0.41 -19.06
C PHE A 238 7.89 -0.62 -20.18
N ILE A 239 8.67 -1.66 -19.90
CA ILE A 239 8.77 -2.86 -20.73
C ILE A 239 8.37 -4.05 -19.88
N ILE A 240 7.39 -4.81 -20.36
CA ILE A 240 6.89 -6.01 -19.70
C ILE A 240 7.33 -7.26 -20.44
N ARG A 241 7.74 -8.30 -19.71
CA ARG A 241 8.19 -9.59 -20.26
C ARG A 241 7.70 -10.75 -19.42
N ARG A 242 7.50 -11.90 -20.05
CA ARG A 242 7.10 -13.12 -19.34
C ARG A 242 8.30 -13.77 -18.65
N VAL A 243 8.10 -14.25 -17.43
CA VAL A 243 9.06 -15.12 -16.73
C VAL A 243 8.43 -16.49 -16.55
N LEU A 244 9.00 -17.52 -17.18
CA LEU A 244 8.53 -18.89 -17.04
C LEU A 244 9.16 -19.54 -15.82
N GLU A 245 8.38 -20.29 -15.04
CA GLU A 245 8.89 -21.11 -13.94
C GLU A 245 8.82 -22.58 -14.32
N ARG A 246 9.93 -23.30 -14.19
CA ARG A 246 9.98 -24.75 -14.41
C ARG A 246 10.57 -25.42 -13.18
N ALA A 247 9.95 -26.51 -12.75
CA ALA A 247 10.51 -27.37 -11.72
C ALA A 247 11.87 -27.89 -12.20
N THR A 248 12.89 -27.78 -11.36
CA THR A 248 14.24 -28.29 -11.68
C THR A 248 14.61 -29.45 -10.78
N ASP A 249 14.50 -29.28 -9.47
CA ASP A 249 14.84 -30.31 -8.48
C ASP A 249 13.85 -30.29 -7.33
N SER A 250 13.58 -31.46 -6.76
CA SER A 250 12.80 -31.59 -5.52
C SER A 250 13.72 -32.06 -4.39
N SER A 251 13.76 -31.31 -3.29
CA SER A 251 14.53 -31.67 -2.08
C SER A 251 13.61 -31.71 -0.88
N ARG A 252 13.87 -32.60 0.08
CA ARG A 252 13.17 -32.55 1.37
C ARG A 252 13.81 -31.51 2.27
N VAL A 253 13.02 -30.54 2.73
CA VAL A 253 13.40 -29.54 3.74
C VAL A 253 12.43 -29.69 4.90
N ASN A 254 12.92 -29.97 6.11
CA ASN A 254 12.11 -30.19 7.31
C ASN A 254 11.00 -31.26 7.17
N GLY A 255 11.23 -32.29 6.34
CA GLY A 255 10.28 -33.37 6.11
C GLY A 255 9.34 -33.16 4.92
N ASP A 256 9.24 -31.92 4.41
CA ASP A 256 8.38 -31.56 3.29
C ASP A 256 9.15 -31.51 1.97
N TRP A 257 8.52 -32.00 0.89
CA TRP A 257 9.05 -31.86 -0.46
C TRP A 257 8.97 -30.41 -0.91
N GLN A 258 10.12 -29.77 -1.06
CA GLN A 258 10.23 -28.47 -1.69
C GLN A 258 10.76 -28.63 -3.11
N VAL A 259 9.93 -28.26 -4.08
CA VAL A 259 10.31 -28.20 -5.50
C VAL A 259 10.97 -26.86 -5.75
N ARG A 260 12.28 -26.88 -6.02
CA ARG A 260 13.00 -25.73 -6.55
C ARG A 260 12.51 -25.48 -7.98
N LYS A 261 12.13 -24.23 -8.25
CA LYS A 261 11.75 -23.76 -9.58
C LYS A 261 12.86 -22.88 -10.10
N ALA A 262 13.42 -23.22 -11.26
CA ALA A 262 14.20 -22.27 -12.03
C ALA A 262 13.26 -21.37 -12.83
N ARG A 263 13.67 -20.11 -12.97
CA ARG A 263 12.91 -19.09 -13.70
C ARG A 263 13.68 -18.71 -14.97
N PHE A 264 12.97 -18.54 -16.07
CA PHE A 264 13.52 -18.26 -17.41
C PHE A 264 12.83 -17.03 -17.99
N LEU A 265 13.62 -16.01 -18.36
CA LEU A 265 13.09 -14.80 -18.99
C LEU A 265 12.83 -15.02 -20.48
N VAL A 266 11.60 -14.76 -20.92
CA VAL A 266 11.28 -14.60 -22.35
C VAL A 266 11.67 -13.18 -22.75
N LYS A 267 12.61 -13.05 -23.70
CA LYS A 267 13.20 -11.74 -24.03
C LYS A 267 12.25 -10.81 -24.78
N ASP A 268 11.29 -11.36 -25.51
CA ASP A 268 10.33 -10.59 -26.28
C ASP A 268 9.40 -9.79 -25.35
N PRO A 269 9.31 -8.46 -25.55
CA PRO A 269 8.34 -7.64 -24.83
C PRO A 269 6.91 -8.09 -25.10
N LEU A 270 6.08 -8.06 -24.07
CA LEU A 270 4.64 -8.28 -24.18
C LEU A 270 3.94 -6.96 -24.55
N PRO A 271 2.85 -7.00 -25.33
CA PRO A 271 2.06 -5.81 -25.59
C PRO A 271 1.35 -5.33 -24.32
N PRO A 272 1.03 -4.02 -24.18
CA PRO A 272 0.35 -3.46 -23.01
C PRO A 272 -0.99 -4.14 -22.67
N THR A 273 -1.62 -4.76 -23.67
CA THR A 273 -2.91 -5.45 -23.53
C THR A 273 -2.79 -6.85 -22.95
N PHE A 274 -1.58 -7.44 -22.90
CA PHE A 274 -1.40 -8.85 -22.55
C PHE A 274 -1.86 -9.21 -21.14
N LEU A 275 -1.71 -8.28 -20.19
CA LEU A 275 -2.02 -8.53 -18.78
C LEU A 275 -3.49 -8.31 -18.42
N VAL A 276 -4.28 -7.76 -19.35
CA VAL A 276 -5.66 -7.34 -19.11
C VAL A 276 -6.61 -8.28 -19.87
N ASP A 277 -7.52 -8.94 -19.17
CA ASP A 277 -8.63 -9.67 -19.79
C ASP A 277 -9.82 -8.72 -19.97
N ASP A 278 -10.10 -8.36 -21.22
CA ASP A 278 -11.20 -7.47 -21.57
C ASP A 278 -12.58 -8.11 -21.34
N ARG A 279 -12.68 -9.44 -21.29
CA ARG A 279 -13.96 -10.15 -21.09
C ARG A 279 -14.42 -10.12 -19.64
N GLU A 280 -13.46 -10.13 -18.71
CA GLU A 280 -13.69 -10.06 -17.26
C GLU A 280 -13.62 -8.62 -16.73
N SER A 281 -13.23 -7.67 -17.58
CA SER A 281 -13.17 -6.25 -17.24
C SER A 281 -14.56 -5.62 -17.19
N THR A 282 -14.71 -4.58 -16.37
CA THR A 282 -15.89 -3.71 -16.33
C THR A 282 -15.58 -2.35 -16.95
N GLU A 283 -16.59 -1.47 -16.99
CA GLU A 283 -16.39 -0.07 -17.41
C GLU A 283 -15.39 0.66 -16.51
N THR A 284 -15.43 0.40 -15.20
CA THR A 284 -14.65 1.12 -14.20
C THR A 284 -13.39 0.39 -13.74
N ALA A 285 -13.24 -0.91 -14.07
CA ALA A 285 -12.11 -1.72 -13.63
C ALA A 285 -11.61 -2.70 -14.70
N LYS A 286 -10.31 -2.96 -14.71
CA LYS A 286 -9.65 -3.92 -15.60
C LYS A 286 -9.30 -5.18 -14.85
N ALA A 287 -9.67 -6.33 -15.40
CA ALA A 287 -9.31 -7.63 -14.84
C ALA A 287 -7.88 -7.99 -15.25
N LEU A 288 -7.01 -8.20 -14.26
CA LEU A 288 -5.67 -8.72 -14.47
C LEU A 288 -5.70 -10.24 -14.34
N THR A 289 -5.27 -10.95 -15.39
CA THR A 289 -5.24 -12.42 -15.43
C THR A 289 -3.94 -12.91 -16.06
N PHE A 290 -3.00 -13.38 -15.24
CA PHE A 290 -1.76 -14.00 -15.71
C PHE A 290 -1.25 -15.00 -14.65
N ASP A 291 -0.72 -16.14 -15.13
CA ASP A 291 -0.39 -17.31 -14.30
C ASP A 291 1.11 -17.44 -13.97
N THR A 292 1.94 -16.76 -14.74
CA THR A 292 3.40 -16.68 -14.53
C THR A 292 3.83 -15.29 -14.08
N PRO A 293 4.93 -15.14 -13.31
CA PRO A 293 5.48 -13.82 -13.02
C PRO A 293 5.77 -13.00 -14.27
N ILE A 294 5.58 -11.69 -14.15
CA ILE A 294 5.86 -10.73 -15.20
C ILE A 294 7.01 -9.87 -14.74
N GLN A 295 8.06 -9.81 -15.55
CA GLN A 295 9.10 -8.82 -15.37
C GLN A 295 8.60 -7.47 -15.87
N VAL A 296 8.78 -6.45 -15.05
CA VAL A 296 8.56 -5.05 -15.43
C VAL A 296 9.87 -4.31 -15.31
N VAL A 297 10.29 -3.67 -16.39
CA VAL A 297 11.47 -2.82 -16.44
C VAL A 297 11.02 -1.40 -16.69
N PHE A 298 11.44 -0.45 -15.84
CA PHE A 298 11.24 0.97 -16.09
C PHE A 298 12.52 1.61 -16.60
N LYS A 299 12.42 2.37 -17.69
CA LYS A 299 13.55 3.03 -18.35
C LYS A 299 13.60 4.54 -18.15
N GLY A 300 12.63 5.11 -17.42
CA GLY A 300 12.54 6.56 -17.26
C GLY A 300 13.65 7.14 -16.39
N GLU A 301 14.24 6.34 -15.50
CA GLU A 301 15.33 6.77 -14.62
C GLU A 301 16.17 5.57 -14.14
N PRO A 302 17.40 5.80 -13.64
CA PRO A 302 18.25 4.73 -13.14
C PRO A 302 17.85 4.23 -11.74
N GLU A 303 18.37 3.07 -11.34
CA GLU A 303 18.27 2.60 -9.94
C GLU A 303 18.96 3.60 -8.99
N PRO A 304 18.33 3.98 -7.86
CA PRO A 304 18.97 4.77 -6.82
C PRO A 304 20.11 3.96 -6.17
N ALA A 305 21.13 4.66 -5.65
CA ALA A 305 22.32 4.03 -5.05
C ALA A 305 21.96 3.09 -3.89
N GLU A 306 20.99 3.48 -3.08
CA GLU A 306 20.50 2.71 -1.93
C GLU A 306 19.98 1.32 -2.32
N TYR A 307 19.41 1.19 -3.53
CA TYR A 307 18.95 -0.10 -4.05
C TYR A 307 20.09 -0.92 -4.65
N GLN A 308 21.10 -0.27 -5.22
CA GLN A 308 22.28 -0.94 -5.78
C GLN A 308 23.11 -1.62 -4.67
N ASP A 309 23.13 -1.04 -3.47
CA ASP A 309 23.83 -1.57 -2.30
C ASP A 309 23.08 -2.71 -1.58
N VAL A 310 21.83 -2.99 -1.95
CA VAL A 310 21.07 -4.09 -1.34
C VAL A 310 21.69 -5.44 -1.74
N PRO A 311 22.05 -6.30 -0.76
CA PRO A 311 22.57 -7.62 -1.06
C PRO A 311 21.62 -8.42 -1.95
N VAL A 312 22.15 -8.96 -3.05
CA VAL A 312 21.39 -9.72 -4.06
C VAL A 312 20.79 -11.02 -3.50
N ALA A 313 21.21 -11.46 -2.32
CA ALA A 313 20.71 -12.65 -1.64
C ALA A 313 19.22 -12.51 -1.28
N GLY A 314 18.34 -13.01 -2.16
CA GLY A 314 16.89 -13.00 -1.99
C GLY A 314 16.13 -12.20 -3.06
N GLN A 315 16.81 -11.42 -3.91
CA GLN A 315 16.19 -10.75 -5.05
C GLN A 315 16.25 -11.63 -6.30
N SER A 316 15.17 -11.66 -7.08
CA SER A 316 15.20 -12.31 -8.39
C SER A 316 16.14 -11.56 -9.32
N THR A 317 17.31 -12.15 -9.61
CA THR A 317 18.34 -11.59 -10.52
C THR A 317 17.95 -11.65 -12.00
N ILE A 318 16.72 -12.04 -12.30
CA ILE A 318 16.35 -12.49 -13.63
C ILE A 318 16.14 -11.29 -14.53
N GLY A 319 17.08 -11.14 -15.46
CA GLY A 319 17.13 -10.01 -16.37
C GLY A 319 17.36 -8.68 -15.69
N ARG A 320 17.89 -8.65 -14.45
CA ARG A 320 18.35 -7.40 -13.83
C ARG A 320 19.49 -6.87 -14.69
N THR A 321 19.33 -5.66 -15.18
CA THR A 321 20.41 -4.88 -15.78
C THR A 321 20.83 -3.86 -14.74
N ALA A 322 22.09 -3.87 -14.32
CA ALA A 322 22.57 -2.94 -13.31
C ALA A 322 22.24 -1.50 -13.70
N GLY A 323 21.71 -0.73 -12.75
CA GLY A 323 21.30 0.65 -13.00
C GLY A 323 19.94 0.81 -13.70
N VAL A 324 19.18 -0.27 -13.95
CA VAL A 324 17.83 -0.21 -14.53
C VAL A 324 16.81 -0.81 -13.58
N GLN A 325 15.82 0.00 -13.18
CA GLN A 325 14.75 -0.43 -12.28
C GLN A 325 14.02 -1.65 -12.85
N THR A 326 14.16 -2.79 -12.16
CA THR A 326 13.59 -4.07 -12.57
C THR A 326 12.81 -4.67 -11.41
N SER A 327 11.53 -4.96 -11.67
CA SER A 327 10.61 -5.57 -10.71
C SER A 327 10.00 -6.84 -11.30
N LEU A 328 9.52 -7.73 -10.44
CA LEU A 328 8.57 -8.77 -10.83
C LEU A 328 7.22 -8.52 -10.18
N ILE A 329 6.15 -8.80 -10.91
CA ILE A 329 4.79 -8.81 -10.41
C ILE A 329 4.17 -10.19 -10.63
N ARG A 330 3.44 -10.69 -9.64
CA ARG A 330 2.71 -11.96 -9.66
C ARG A 330 1.30 -11.75 -9.10
N LEU A 331 0.31 -12.41 -9.69
CA LEU A 331 -0.99 -12.59 -9.06
C LEU A 331 -0.92 -13.69 -8.00
N THR A 332 -1.42 -13.43 -6.80
CA THR A 332 -1.60 -14.46 -5.75
C THR A 332 -2.99 -15.09 -5.79
N LYS A 333 -3.89 -14.50 -6.59
CA LYS A 333 -5.23 -15.00 -6.89
C LYS A 333 -5.39 -15.21 -8.39
N PRO A 334 -6.39 -15.98 -8.85
CA PRO A 334 -6.64 -16.17 -10.28
C PRO A 334 -6.89 -14.87 -11.05
N MET A 335 -7.44 -13.86 -10.38
CA MET A 335 -7.79 -12.57 -10.97
C MET A 335 -7.69 -11.45 -9.93
N VAL A 336 -7.28 -10.26 -10.38
CA VAL A 336 -7.26 -9.04 -9.58
C VAL A 336 -7.90 -7.90 -10.38
N MET A 337 -8.80 -7.13 -9.76
CA MET A 337 -9.48 -6.01 -10.41
C MET A 337 -8.72 -4.71 -10.16
N LEU A 338 -8.22 -4.08 -11.22
CA LEU A 338 -7.46 -2.83 -11.20
C LEU A 338 -8.31 -1.63 -11.62
N GLU A 339 -8.18 -0.50 -10.94
CA GLU A 339 -8.86 0.75 -11.28
C GLU A 339 -7.96 1.85 -11.83
N ALA A 340 -8.58 2.89 -12.39
CA ALA A 340 -7.90 4.02 -13.01
C ALA A 340 -6.92 4.74 -12.07
N ASN A 341 -7.21 4.78 -10.77
CA ASN A 341 -6.35 5.40 -9.76
C ASN A 341 -5.20 4.49 -9.30
N GLY A 342 -5.10 3.25 -9.81
CA GLY A 342 -4.11 2.24 -9.44
C GLY A 342 -4.53 1.32 -8.30
N ASN A 343 -5.74 1.46 -7.75
CA ASN A 343 -6.25 0.59 -6.69
C ASN A 343 -6.56 -0.82 -7.22
N TYR A 344 -6.31 -1.85 -6.40
CA TYR A 344 -6.62 -3.23 -6.73
C TYR A 344 -7.36 -4.04 -5.64
N TYR A 345 -7.89 -3.38 -4.60
CA TYR A 345 -8.78 -3.88 -3.51
C TYR A 345 -8.32 -5.01 -2.62
N GLU A 346 -7.47 -5.87 -3.13
CA GLU A 346 -7.01 -7.06 -2.47
C GLU A 346 -5.54 -6.82 -2.15
N PRO A 347 -5.19 -6.33 -0.95
CA PRO A 347 -3.81 -5.93 -0.64
C PRO A 347 -2.78 -7.01 -0.98
N LEU A 348 -3.17 -8.27 -0.78
CA LEU A 348 -2.34 -9.44 -1.06
C LEU A 348 -2.53 -10.02 -2.46
N GLY A 349 -3.44 -9.51 -3.29
CA GLY A 349 -3.76 -10.03 -4.63
C GLY A 349 -2.60 -9.90 -5.63
N LEU A 350 -1.72 -8.92 -5.41
CA LEU A 350 -0.48 -8.72 -6.15
C LEU A 350 0.70 -8.88 -5.21
N ALA A 351 1.69 -9.65 -5.65
CA ALA A 351 2.99 -9.75 -5.00
C ALA A 351 4.06 -9.06 -5.87
N PHE A 352 4.91 -8.26 -5.23
CA PHE A 352 5.99 -7.53 -5.88
C PHE A 352 7.36 -8.01 -5.40
N GLU A 353 8.28 -8.21 -6.33
CA GLU A 353 9.69 -8.53 -6.06
C GLU A 353 10.60 -7.54 -6.79
N GLY A 354 11.89 -7.50 -6.42
CA GLY A 354 12.86 -6.59 -7.03
C GLY A 354 12.65 -5.15 -6.55
N TYR A 355 12.70 -4.19 -7.47
CA TYR A 355 12.68 -2.76 -7.12
C TYR A 355 11.41 -2.37 -6.33
N TRP A 356 10.23 -2.77 -6.80
CA TRP A 356 8.96 -2.54 -6.07
C TRP A 356 8.83 -3.35 -4.78
N GLY A 357 9.58 -4.45 -4.66
CA GLY A 357 9.66 -5.20 -3.41
C GLY A 357 10.59 -4.53 -2.39
N TRP A 358 11.45 -3.60 -2.83
CA TRP A 358 12.35 -2.81 -1.98
C TRP A 358 11.74 -1.47 -1.56
N GLU A 359 10.92 -0.84 -2.41
CA GLU A 359 10.09 0.30 -2.01
C GLU A 359 9.09 -0.15 -0.94
N LYS A 360 9.05 0.57 0.19
CA LYS A 360 8.20 0.24 1.37
C LYS A 360 7.38 1.46 1.80
N MET A 361 6.95 1.50 3.07
CA MET A 361 6.12 2.60 3.60
C MET A 361 6.75 3.98 3.40
N GLY A 362 8.09 4.09 3.38
CA GLY A 362 8.79 5.35 3.13
C GLY A 362 8.56 5.91 1.73
N ASP A 363 8.23 5.08 0.76
CA ASP A 363 8.04 5.43 -0.65
C ASP A 363 6.56 5.38 -1.08
N LEU A 364 5.64 5.16 -0.15
CA LEU A 364 4.22 5.12 -0.48
C LEU A 364 3.65 6.52 -0.77
N LEU A 365 2.91 6.58 -1.87
CA LEU A 365 2.06 7.70 -2.23
C LEU A 365 0.58 7.30 -2.07
N PRO A 366 -0.29 8.22 -1.62
CA PRO A 366 -1.72 7.92 -1.59
C PRO A 366 -2.26 7.72 -3.01
N LEU A 367 -3.28 6.88 -3.16
CA LEU A 367 -4.04 6.68 -4.41
C LEU A 367 -4.65 7.98 -4.95
N THR A 368 -4.80 9.00 -4.11
CA THR A 368 -5.29 10.33 -4.49
C THR A 368 -4.19 11.26 -5.01
N TYR A 369 -2.91 10.86 -4.92
CA TYR A 369 -1.82 11.63 -5.51
C TYR A 369 -1.94 11.69 -7.04
N GLN A 370 -1.73 12.88 -7.60
CA GLN A 370 -1.67 13.13 -9.03
C GLN A 370 -0.34 13.84 -9.35
N PRO A 371 0.51 13.23 -10.21
CA PRO A 371 1.84 13.75 -10.55
C PRO A 371 1.82 15.01 -11.43
#